data_AF-A0A949Q9P2-F1
#
_entry.id   AF-A0A949Q9P2-F1
#
_cell.length_a   1.000
_cell.length_b   1.000
_cell.length_c   1.000
_cell.angle_alpha   90.00
_cell.angle_beta   90.00
_cell.angle_gamma   90.00
#
_symmetry.space_group_name_H-M   'P 1'
#
loop_
_entity.id
_entity.type
_entity.pdbx_description
1 polymer ?
#
loop_
_entity_poly.entity_id
_entity_poly.type
_entity_poly.pdbx_seq_one_letter_code
_entity_poly.pdbx_strand_id
1 'polypeptide(L)'
;VRVAVMITTDKVYRNKEWLYPYREDDTLGGHDPYSASKAASEIVIASYRDAFLAKQGVAVASARAGNVIGGGDWSTDRLLPDAVRAWQSGQTLAIRSPQAIRPWQHVLE
;
A
#
# COMPACT_ATOMS: atom_id res chain seq x y z
N VAL A 1 -23.40 0.32 10.08
CA VAL A 1 -21.98 0.78 10.05
C VAL A 1 -21.99 2.30 10.17
N ARG A 2 -21.14 2.90 11.01
CA ARG A 2 -21.03 4.38 11.11
C ARG A 2 -19.81 4.94 10.35
N VAL A 3 -18.72 4.17 10.35
CA VAL A 3 -17.46 4.53 9.71
C VAL A 3 -16.94 3.31 8.95
N ALA A 4 -16.42 3.53 7.74
CA ALA A 4 -15.70 2.54 6.95
C ALA A 4 -14.34 3.11 6.52
N VAL A 5 -13.27 2.38 6.85
CA VAL A 5 -11.90 2.71 6.43
C VAL A 5 -11.45 1.67 5.42
N MET A 6 -11.16 2.13 4.21
CA MET A 6 -10.88 1.29 3.07
C MET A 6 -9.38 1.32 2.77
N ILE A 7 -8.67 0.24 3.09
CA ILE A 7 -7.22 0.18 2.90
C ILE A 7 -6.89 -0.14 1.44
N THR A 8 -6.16 0.76 0.79
CA THR A 8 -5.67 0.57 -0.59
C THR A 8 -4.16 0.33 -0.59
N THR A 9 -3.35 1.18 -1.21
CA THR A 9 -1.88 1.05 -1.24
C THR A 9 -1.26 2.39 -1.66
N ASP A 10 0.01 2.59 -1.32
CA ASP A 10 0.87 3.65 -1.86
C ASP A 10 1.02 3.64 -3.40
N LYS A 11 0.68 2.53 -4.07
CA LYS A 11 0.84 2.33 -5.53
C LYS A 11 -0.39 2.70 -6.36
N VAL A 12 -1.40 3.33 -5.76
CA VAL A 12 -2.64 3.72 -6.49
C VAL A 12 -2.46 4.92 -7.41
N TYR A 13 -1.33 5.64 -7.29
CA TYR A 13 -1.06 6.80 -8.12
C TYR A 13 -0.47 6.42 -9.47
N ARG A 14 -0.74 7.23 -10.49
CA ARG A 14 -0.06 7.12 -11.78
C ARG A 14 1.41 7.42 -11.55
N ASN A 15 2.24 6.40 -11.70
CA ASN A 15 3.65 6.55 -11.46
C ASN A 15 4.30 7.47 -12.50
N LYS A 16 4.78 8.64 -12.06
CA LYS A 16 5.46 9.67 -12.86
C LYS A 16 6.99 9.52 -12.85
N GLU A 17 7.54 8.53 -12.13
CA GLU A 17 8.99 8.26 -12.06
C GLU A 17 9.81 9.50 -11.67
N TRP A 18 9.32 10.25 -10.67
CA TRP A 18 9.91 11.50 -10.20
C TRP A 18 10.28 11.45 -8.71
N LEU A 19 10.95 12.50 -8.22
CA LEU A 19 11.42 12.59 -6.83
C LEU A 19 10.36 13.08 -5.83
N TYR A 20 9.21 13.56 -6.32
CA TYR A 20 8.20 14.19 -5.48
C TYR A 20 7.20 13.17 -4.90
N PRO A 21 6.80 13.30 -3.62
CA PRO A 21 5.72 12.49 -3.07
C PRO A 21 4.38 12.84 -3.73
N TYR A 22 3.51 11.85 -3.88
CA TYR A 22 2.16 12.06 -4.37
C TYR A 22 1.28 12.73 -3.31
N ARG A 23 0.37 13.58 -3.78
CA ARG A 23 -0.72 14.15 -2.99
C ARG A 23 -2.02 13.40 -3.25
N GLU A 24 -2.99 13.51 -2.37
CA GLU A 24 -4.24 12.74 -2.44
C GLU A 24 -5.05 13.02 -3.72
N ASP A 25 -4.88 14.21 -4.31
CA ASP A 25 -5.50 14.69 -5.54
C ASP A 25 -4.70 14.37 -6.81
N ASP A 26 -3.50 13.78 -6.69
CA ASP A 26 -2.74 13.32 -7.85
C ASP A 26 -3.49 12.21 -8.60
N THR A 27 -3.27 12.18 -9.92
CA THR A 27 -3.93 11.23 -10.81
C THR A 27 -3.70 9.78 -10.39
N LEU A 28 -4.78 9.03 -10.22
CA LEU A 28 -4.72 7.59 -9.98
C LEU A 28 -4.21 6.84 -11.21
N GLY A 29 -3.60 5.70 -10.97
CA GLY A 29 -3.07 4.81 -12.00
C GLY A 29 -2.55 3.51 -11.40
N GLY A 30 -1.87 2.72 -12.21
CA GLY A 30 -1.29 1.47 -11.74
C GLY A 30 -0.61 0.80 -12.89
N HIS A 31 0.70 0.66 -12.79
CA HIS A 31 1.51 0.12 -13.87
C HIS A 31 1.26 -1.38 -14.05
N ASP A 32 1.23 -2.11 -12.95
CA ASP A 32 0.96 -3.54 -12.89
C ASP A 32 -0.50 -3.84 -12.43
N PRO A 33 -1.02 -5.05 -12.67
CA PRO A 33 -2.39 -5.42 -12.29
C PRO A 33 -2.74 -5.24 -10.80
N TYR A 34 -1.78 -5.47 -9.89
CA TYR A 34 -2.02 -5.24 -8.46
C TYR A 34 -2.25 -3.74 -8.20
N SER A 35 -1.35 -2.89 -8.68
CA SER A 35 -1.46 -1.43 -8.53
C SER A 35 -2.73 -0.90 -9.21
N ALA A 36 -3.03 -1.38 -10.43
CA ALA A 36 -4.22 -0.98 -11.19
C ALA A 36 -5.52 -1.38 -10.46
N SER A 37 -5.58 -2.57 -9.87
CA SER A 37 -6.75 -3.02 -9.10
C SER A 37 -7.03 -2.14 -7.88
N LYS A 38 -5.96 -1.64 -7.23
CA LYS A 38 -6.08 -0.76 -6.07
C LYS A 38 -6.50 0.66 -6.47
N ALA A 39 -6.03 1.18 -7.60
CA ALA A 39 -6.55 2.43 -8.15
C ALA A 39 -8.02 2.32 -8.58
N ALA A 40 -8.42 1.20 -9.19
CA ALA A 40 -9.83 0.94 -9.48
C ALA A 40 -10.66 0.90 -8.18
N SER A 41 -10.11 0.32 -7.11
CA SER A 41 -10.75 0.31 -5.80
C SER A 41 -11.00 1.72 -5.26
N GLU A 42 -10.05 2.66 -5.37
CA GLU A 42 -10.24 4.07 -4.99
C GLU A 42 -11.44 4.71 -5.70
N ILE A 43 -11.60 4.44 -7.01
CA ILE A 43 -12.74 4.94 -7.80
C ILE A 43 -14.06 4.35 -7.29
N VAL A 44 -14.09 3.04 -7.04
CA VAL A 44 -15.28 2.36 -6.53
C VAL A 44 -15.66 2.86 -5.13
N ILE A 45 -14.68 3.08 -4.25
CA ILE A 45 -14.88 3.61 -2.90
C ILE A 45 -15.51 5.00 -2.96
N ALA A 46 -14.96 5.91 -3.78
CA ALA A 46 -15.51 7.26 -3.97
C ALA A 46 -16.94 7.21 -4.53
N SER A 47 -17.18 6.37 -5.55
CA SER A 47 -18.50 6.18 -6.15
C SER A 47 -19.53 5.71 -5.12
N TYR A 48 -19.21 4.70 -4.31
CA TYR A 48 -20.12 4.18 -3.29
C TYR A 48 -20.39 5.17 -2.16
N ARG A 49 -19.35 5.89 -1.73
CA ARG A 49 -19.49 6.98 -0.75
C ARG A 49 -20.52 7.99 -1.23
N ASP A 50 -20.35 8.49 -2.45
CA ASP A 50 -21.12 9.62 -2.96
C ASP A 50 -22.54 9.20 -3.39
N ALA A 51 -22.69 8.04 -4.02
CA ALA A 51 -23.97 7.58 -4.55
C ALA A 51 -24.91 7.04 -3.46
N PHE A 52 -24.39 6.35 -2.44
CA PHE A 52 -25.22 5.55 -1.53
C PHE A 52 -25.03 5.90 -0.05
N LEU A 53 -23.80 6.09 0.39
CA LEU A 53 -23.46 6.05 1.82
C LEU A 53 -23.48 7.41 2.50
N ALA A 54 -23.15 8.48 1.77
CA ALA A 54 -23.13 9.85 2.29
C ALA A 54 -24.49 10.28 2.85
N LYS A 55 -25.58 10.05 2.12
CA LYS A 55 -26.96 10.39 2.57
C LYS A 55 -27.44 9.54 3.74
N GLN A 56 -26.83 8.38 3.97
CA GLN A 56 -27.11 7.50 5.10
C GLN A 56 -26.31 7.89 6.35
N GLY A 57 -25.47 8.93 6.29
CA GLY A 57 -24.63 9.38 7.40
C GLY A 57 -23.46 8.44 7.70
N VAL A 58 -23.05 7.60 6.74
CA VAL A 58 -21.88 6.73 6.89
C VAL A 58 -20.63 7.48 6.44
N ALA A 59 -19.64 7.62 7.33
CA ALA A 59 -18.34 8.19 6.97
C ALA A 59 -17.48 7.14 6.26
N VAL A 60 -16.96 7.46 5.08
CA VAL A 60 -16.11 6.55 4.29
C VAL A 60 -14.82 7.27 3.92
N ALA A 61 -13.69 6.66 4.24
CA ALA A 61 -12.37 7.14 3.87
C ALA A 61 -11.53 6.00 3.27
N SER A 62 -10.67 6.32 2.29
CA SER A 62 -9.60 5.43 1.87
C SER A 62 -8.29 5.83 2.56
N ALA A 63 -7.46 4.83 2.89
CA ALA A 63 -6.13 5.03 3.46
C ALA A 63 -5.08 4.34 2.60
N ARG A 64 -4.08 5.11 2.16
CA ARG A 64 -3.03 4.70 1.22
C ARG A 64 -1.70 4.58 1.97
N ALA A 65 -1.21 3.35 2.13
CA ALA A 65 0.07 3.09 2.79
C ALA A 65 0.82 1.95 2.07
N GLY A 66 2.11 1.83 2.36
CA GLY A 66 2.98 0.80 1.80
C GLY A 66 4.29 0.70 2.55
N ASN A 67 5.15 -0.25 2.15
CA ASN A 67 6.46 -0.48 2.79
C ASN A 67 6.35 -0.70 4.32
N VAL A 68 5.26 -1.32 4.76
CA VAL A 68 4.99 -1.63 6.16
C VAL A 68 5.81 -2.82 6.63
N ILE A 69 6.53 -2.72 7.73
CA ILE A 69 7.33 -3.79 8.31
C ILE A 69 6.94 -4.03 9.78
N GLY A 70 7.11 -5.26 10.25
CA GLY A 70 6.84 -5.61 11.64
C GLY A 70 7.01 -7.11 11.89
N GLY A 71 7.19 -7.48 13.16
CA GLY A 71 7.10 -8.87 13.56
C GLY A 71 5.68 -9.40 13.29
N GLY A 72 5.55 -10.67 12.90
CA GLY A 72 4.25 -11.19 12.43
C GLY A 72 4.18 -11.41 10.93
N ASP A 73 5.09 -10.82 10.15
CA ASP A 73 5.09 -10.94 8.69
C ASP A 73 5.89 -12.17 8.20
N TRP A 74 5.17 -13.15 7.65
CA TRP A 74 5.75 -14.35 7.03
C TRP A 74 5.62 -14.39 5.51
N SER A 75 5.19 -13.28 4.88
CA SER A 75 5.02 -13.24 3.43
C SER A 75 6.35 -13.48 2.67
N THR A 76 6.24 -14.10 1.50
CA THR A 76 7.39 -14.37 0.61
C THR A 76 7.76 -13.14 -0.20
N ASP A 77 9.01 -13.07 -0.66
CA ASP A 77 9.53 -12.00 -1.54
C ASP A 77 9.55 -10.60 -0.92
N ARG A 78 9.52 -10.52 0.41
CA ARG A 78 9.69 -9.30 1.19
C ARG A 78 11.01 -9.32 1.95
N LEU A 79 11.75 -8.22 1.84
CA LEU A 79 13.12 -8.11 2.34
C LEU A 79 13.28 -8.53 3.81
N LEU A 80 12.46 -8.01 4.73
CA LEU A 80 12.62 -8.34 6.16
C LEU A 80 12.19 -9.76 6.50
N PRO A 81 11.03 -10.28 6.04
CA PRO A 81 10.71 -11.69 6.20
C PRO A 81 11.76 -12.64 5.60
N ASP A 82 12.30 -12.32 4.42
CA ASP A 82 13.37 -13.09 3.79
C ASP A 82 14.68 -13.06 4.61
N ALA A 83 15.02 -11.89 5.17
CA ALA A 83 16.18 -11.73 6.05
C ALA A 83 16.06 -12.60 7.30
N VAL A 84 14.90 -12.55 7.97
CA VAL A 84 14.63 -13.34 9.17
C VAL A 84 14.72 -14.83 8.87
N ARG A 85 14.13 -15.29 7.76
CA ARG A 85 14.22 -16.70 7.33
C ARG A 85 15.67 -17.13 7.07
N ALA A 86 16.43 -16.33 6.32
CA ALA A 86 17.83 -16.64 6.01
C ALA A 86 18.68 -16.74 7.29
N TRP A 87 18.54 -15.79 8.21
CA TRP A 87 19.30 -15.81 9.46
C TRP A 87 18.91 -16.97 10.38
N GLN A 88 17.62 -17.30 10.45
CA GLN A 88 17.15 -18.46 11.23
C GLN A 88 17.66 -19.80 10.69
N SER A 89 17.91 -19.91 9.39
CA SER A 89 18.44 -21.11 8.75
C SER A 89 19.98 -21.11 8.62
N GLY A 90 20.67 -20.08 9.13
CA GLY A 90 22.12 -19.92 8.97
C GLY A 90 22.55 -19.65 7.52
N GLN A 91 21.65 -19.16 6.67
CA GLN A 91 21.90 -18.83 5.27
C GLN A 91 22.24 -17.35 5.08
N THR A 92 22.99 -17.06 4.01
CA THR A 92 23.28 -15.68 3.59
C THR A 92 22.08 -15.08 2.86
N LEU A 93 21.63 -13.91 3.31
CA LEU A 93 20.58 -13.14 2.63
C LEU A 93 21.08 -12.63 1.26
N ALA A 94 20.35 -12.94 0.20
CA ALA A 94 20.60 -12.38 -1.13
C ALA A 94 19.89 -11.02 -1.29
N ILE A 95 20.68 -9.95 -1.48
CA ILE A 95 20.15 -8.60 -1.73
C ILE A 95 20.01 -8.37 -3.24
N ARG A 96 18.76 -8.20 -3.71
CA ARG A 96 18.45 -8.00 -5.14
C ARG A 96 18.82 -6.60 -5.65
N SER A 97 18.69 -5.57 -4.83
CA SER A 97 18.95 -4.17 -5.21
C SER A 97 19.49 -3.37 -4.01
N PRO A 98 20.81 -3.37 -3.79
CA PRO A 98 21.41 -2.75 -2.59
C PRO A 98 21.22 -1.24 -2.47
N GLN A 99 21.00 -0.55 -3.59
CA GLN A 99 20.83 0.91 -3.64
C GLN A 99 19.35 1.33 -3.60
N ALA A 100 18.40 0.39 -3.49
CA ALA A 100 16.98 0.71 -3.46
C ALA A 100 16.59 1.36 -2.12
N ILE A 101 16.09 2.59 -2.20
CA ILE A 101 15.53 3.31 -1.05
C ILE A 101 14.02 3.12 -1.02
N ARG A 102 13.45 2.84 0.16
CA ARG A 102 12.00 2.73 0.39
C ARG A 102 11.65 3.45 1.69
N PRO A 103 10.49 4.12 1.77
CA PRO A 103 10.01 4.74 3.00
C PRO A 103 9.43 3.68 3.92
N TRP A 104 10.28 2.88 4.57
CA TRP A 104 9.87 1.84 5.51
C TRP A 104 9.18 2.43 6.74
N GLN A 105 8.11 1.79 7.20
CA GLN A 105 7.38 2.19 8.40
C GLN A 105 6.98 0.99 9.24
N HIS A 106 6.94 1.12 10.56
CA HIS A 106 6.49 0.03 11.43
C HIS A 106 4.98 -0.21 11.24
N VAL A 107 4.50 -1.43 11.44
CA VAL A 107 3.07 -1.81 11.31
C VAL A 107 2.13 -1.10 12.29
N LEU A 108 2.68 -0.34 13.23
CA LEU A 108 1.90 0.39 14.24
C LEU A 108 1.84 1.90 13.96
N GLU A 109 2.55 2.38 12.94
CA GLU A 109 2.35 3.73 12.40
C GLU A 109 0.98 3.82 11.72
#